data_AF-A0A7Y4VU93-F1
#
_entry.id   AF-A0A7Y4VU93-F1
#
_cell.length_a   1.000
_cell.length_b   1.000
_cell.length_c   1.000
_cell.angle_alpha   90.00
_cell.angle_beta   90.00
_cell.angle_gamma   90.00
#
_symmetry.space_group_name_H-M   'P 1'
#
loop_
_entity.id
_entity.type
_entity.pdbx_description
1 polymer ?
#
loop_
_entity_poly.entity_id
_entity_poly.type
_entity_poly.pdbx_seq_one_letter_code
_entity_poly.pdbx_strand_id
1 'polypeptide(L)'
;MTKIVLLDIDGVLVSHGGYRAALHSTLNHYASLMGLDHFDFHEEKLAELEKRGIFSEWDMVPLLLGTLWNDVLSHRPDLNLPADLSSAAVEIGCNVNGYIPRELHIPEFKLIAGQYPAESALQHGCFPFIPLSLRTNLLSQSRNVNFSQTMRLFQHYTLGSRVFSQTYDLPAEVETESFLHTHDRSNINDEIRARLRQPHLHLVGLTARPSAPPKEISDSYIGYAPEAEIALELVGLAGIPLMAFGKLEYLAAKYQLDPATLMKPSPFQALAATLAAWTGEEWSALQAANHWRETGMLNEMFKRLPNTFELIVVEDTMGGIRSTRKAGEILKEAGFDLDVQAYGLTSGSASKAEAFEQFDVPYFEDWSALINGIEL
;
A
#
# COMPACT_ATOMS: atom_id res chain seq x y z
N MET A 1 22.83 -13.27 -20.95
CA MET A 1 22.64 -11.80 -21.03
C MET A 1 22.36 -11.31 -19.62
N THR A 2 22.74 -10.07 -19.26
CA THR A 2 22.41 -9.51 -17.93
C THR A 2 20.93 -9.17 -17.89
N LYS A 3 20.24 -9.52 -16.80
CA LYS A 3 18.81 -9.23 -16.64
C LYS A 3 18.57 -8.44 -15.36
N ILE A 4 17.83 -7.34 -15.49
CA ILE A 4 17.36 -6.54 -14.37
C ILE A 4 15.87 -6.80 -14.23
N VAL A 5 15.43 -7.27 -13.06
CA VAL A 5 14.05 -7.74 -12.83
C VAL A 5 13.38 -6.90 -11.77
N LEU A 6 12.35 -6.16 -12.17
CA LEU A 6 11.47 -5.37 -11.32
C LEU A 6 10.28 -6.24 -10.92
N LEU A 7 10.12 -6.48 -9.63
CA LEU A 7 9.09 -7.33 -9.07
C LEU A 7 8.11 -6.47 -8.27
N ASP A 8 6.84 -6.45 -8.68
CA ASP A 8 5.82 -5.97 -7.75
C ASP A 8 5.72 -6.87 -6.52
N ILE A 9 5.18 -6.32 -5.43
CA ILE A 9 4.95 -7.10 -4.21
C ILE A 9 3.54 -7.65 -4.17
N ASP A 10 2.53 -6.80 -4.32
CA ASP A 10 1.14 -7.17 -4.11
C ASP A 10 0.56 -7.87 -5.34
N GLY A 11 -0.04 -9.04 -5.16
CA GLY A 11 -0.52 -9.86 -6.28
C GLY A 11 0.59 -10.52 -7.11
N VAL A 12 1.86 -10.15 -6.91
CA VAL A 12 3.02 -10.78 -7.54
C VAL A 12 3.80 -11.63 -6.54
N LEU A 13 4.52 -11.04 -5.59
CA LEU A 13 5.28 -11.82 -4.60
C LEU A 13 4.40 -12.30 -3.44
N VAL A 14 3.37 -11.54 -3.10
CA VAL A 14 2.52 -11.75 -1.93
C VAL A 14 1.05 -11.59 -2.29
N SER A 15 0.20 -12.49 -1.80
CA SER A 15 -1.25 -12.24 -1.69
C SER A 15 -1.53 -11.45 -0.40
N HIS A 16 -2.20 -10.30 -0.55
CA HIS A 16 -2.53 -9.40 0.54
C HIS A 16 -3.67 -9.96 1.42
N GLY A 17 -3.36 -10.34 2.65
CA GLY A 17 -4.32 -10.77 3.67
C GLY A 17 -4.28 -9.89 4.93
N GLY A 18 -3.12 -9.31 5.23
CA GLY A 18 -2.87 -8.56 6.45
C GLY A 18 -3.72 -7.30 6.58
N TYR A 19 -3.80 -6.46 5.53
CA TYR A 19 -4.61 -5.24 5.60
C TYR A 19 -6.11 -5.52 5.78
N ARG A 20 -6.65 -6.54 5.13
CA ARG A 20 -8.06 -6.92 5.30
C ARG A 20 -8.32 -7.41 6.72
N ALA A 21 -7.46 -8.27 7.25
CA ALA A 21 -7.55 -8.71 8.65
C ALA A 21 -7.42 -7.53 9.64
N ALA A 22 -6.55 -6.56 9.35
CA ALA A 22 -6.34 -5.38 10.19
C ALA A 22 -7.55 -4.43 10.13
N LEU A 23 -8.15 -4.23 8.97
CA LEU A 23 -9.39 -3.47 8.80
C LEU A 23 -10.51 -4.07 9.66
N HIS A 24 -10.74 -5.37 9.53
CA HIS A 24 -11.77 -6.09 10.29
C HIS A 24 -11.50 -6.03 11.80
N SER A 25 -10.25 -6.21 12.23
CA SER A 25 -9.90 -6.17 13.66
C SER A 25 -9.98 -4.77 14.26
N THR A 26 -9.69 -3.73 13.47
CA THR A 26 -9.85 -2.34 13.88
C THR A 26 -11.32 -2.00 14.12
N LEU A 27 -12.21 -2.41 13.21
CA LEU A 27 -13.66 -2.19 13.37
C LEU A 27 -14.20 -3.00 14.56
N ASN A 28 -13.77 -4.26 14.69
CA ASN A 28 -14.19 -5.13 15.79
C ASN A 28 -13.71 -4.67 17.16
N HIS A 29 -12.57 -3.98 17.25
CA HIS A 29 -12.14 -3.36 18.50
C HIS A 29 -13.16 -2.33 18.99
N TYR A 30 -13.59 -1.40 18.13
CA TYR A 30 -14.61 -0.40 18.51
C TYR A 30 -15.97 -1.05 18.77
N ALA A 31 -16.35 -2.08 18.01
CA ALA A 31 -17.56 -2.84 18.27
C ALA A 31 -17.53 -3.51 19.65
N SER A 32 -16.40 -4.09 20.04
CA SER A 32 -16.19 -4.70 21.36
C SER A 32 -16.27 -3.65 22.48
N LEU A 33 -15.71 -2.45 22.29
CA LEU A 33 -15.87 -1.33 23.23
C LEU A 33 -17.33 -0.90 23.41
N MET A 34 -18.16 -1.04 22.35
CA MET A 34 -19.61 -0.81 22.41
C MET A 34 -20.37 -1.97 23.09
N GLY A 35 -19.70 -3.06 23.47
CA GLY A 35 -20.34 -4.26 24.00
C GLY A 35 -21.01 -5.14 22.94
N LEU A 36 -20.65 -4.98 21.67
CA LEU A 36 -21.07 -5.88 20.60
C LEU A 36 -20.09 -7.06 20.50
N ASP A 37 -20.60 -8.28 20.37
CA ASP A 37 -19.76 -9.48 20.31
C ASP A 37 -18.87 -9.50 19.07
N HIS A 38 -19.41 -9.08 17.92
CA HIS A 38 -18.69 -9.02 16.66
C HIS A 38 -19.40 -8.08 15.68
N PHE A 39 -18.60 -7.37 14.88
CA PHE A 39 -19.04 -6.57 13.75
C PHE A 39 -18.47 -7.19 12.49
N ASP A 40 -19.33 -7.92 11.78
CA ASP A 40 -19.03 -8.50 10.48
C ASP A 40 -19.83 -7.77 9.40
N PHE A 41 -19.25 -7.69 8.21
CA PHE A 41 -19.92 -7.17 7.03
C PHE A 41 -19.41 -7.88 5.79
N HIS A 42 -20.27 -8.01 4.80
CA HIS A 42 -19.92 -8.68 3.56
C HIS A 42 -18.83 -7.90 2.80
N GLU A 43 -17.83 -8.62 2.28
CA GLU A 43 -16.75 -8.09 1.43
C GLU A 43 -17.27 -7.30 0.21
N GLU A 44 -18.51 -7.56 -0.22
CA GLU A 44 -19.20 -6.77 -1.25
C GLU A 44 -19.23 -5.26 -0.92
N LYS A 45 -19.27 -4.88 0.37
CA LYS A 45 -19.20 -3.47 0.79
C LYS A 45 -17.83 -2.84 0.55
N LEU A 46 -16.74 -3.61 0.64
CA LEU A 46 -15.42 -3.12 0.26
C LEU A 46 -15.34 -2.93 -1.25
N ALA A 47 -15.90 -3.87 -2.02
CA ALA A 47 -15.99 -3.73 -3.47
C ALA A 47 -16.86 -2.53 -3.90
N GLU A 48 -17.92 -2.18 -3.17
CA GLU A 48 -18.71 -0.95 -3.38
C GLU A 48 -17.86 0.32 -3.17
N LEU A 49 -17.03 0.37 -2.13
CA LEU A 49 -16.09 1.47 -1.87
C LEU A 49 -15.04 1.60 -2.98
N GLU A 50 -14.46 0.48 -3.41
CA GLU A 50 -13.46 0.45 -4.48
C GLU A 50 -14.03 0.95 -5.81
N LYS A 51 -15.26 0.56 -6.15
CA LYS A 51 -15.98 1.09 -7.33
C LYS A 51 -16.18 2.60 -7.27
N ARG A 52 -16.23 3.18 -6.08
CA ARG A 52 -16.33 4.63 -5.83
C ARG A 52 -14.98 5.33 -5.78
N GLY A 53 -13.87 4.61 -6.03
CA GLY A 53 -12.51 5.15 -6.02
C GLY A 53 -11.85 5.16 -4.63
N ILE A 54 -12.41 4.43 -3.67
CA ILE A 54 -11.92 4.36 -2.28
C ILE A 54 -11.25 3.00 -2.09
N PHE A 55 -9.93 2.96 -2.27
CA PHE A 55 -9.16 1.71 -2.29
C PHE A 55 -8.37 1.43 -1.01
N SER A 56 -8.04 2.47 -0.23
CA SER A 56 -7.19 2.33 0.95
C SER A 56 -8.01 2.00 2.20
N GLU A 57 -7.63 0.93 2.89
CA GLU A 57 -8.22 0.53 4.17
C GLU A 57 -8.14 1.64 5.23
N TRP A 58 -7.12 2.50 5.16
CA TRP A 58 -6.95 3.64 6.05
C TRP A 58 -8.10 4.64 5.97
N ASP A 59 -8.76 4.73 4.81
CA ASP A 59 -9.97 5.53 4.61
C ASP A 59 -11.26 4.70 4.73
N MET A 60 -11.22 3.40 4.40
CA MET A 60 -12.39 2.52 4.55
C MET A 60 -12.79 2.36 6.02
N VAL A 61 -11.83 2.15 6.93
CA VAL A 61 -12.09 1.97 8.38
C VAL A 61 -12.92 3.13 8.95
N PRO A 62 -12.50 4.40 8.86
CA PRO A 62 -13.28 5.49 9.45
C PRO A 62 -14.65 5.70 8.77
N LEU A 63 -14.79 5.39 7.48
CA LEU A 63 -16.09 5.46 6.78
C LEU A 63 -17.06 4.36 7.22
N LEU A 64 -16.57 3.13 7.40
CA LEU A 64 -17.36 2.00 7.89
C LEU A 64 -17.76 2.22 9.35
N LEU A 65 -16.83 2.66 10.20
CA LEU A 65 -17.13 3.00 11.60
C LEU A 65 -18.12 4.15 11.69
N GLY A 66 -17.96 5.18 10.86
CA GLY A 66 -18.89 6.30 10.78
C GLY A 66 -20.29 5.86 10.35
N THR A 67 -20.39 4.87 9.46
CA THR A 67 -21.67 4.29 9.03
C THR A 67 -22.38 3.61 10.19
N LEU A 68 -21.66 2.74 10.92
CA LEU A 68 -22.17 2.05 12.11
C LEU A 68 -22.66 3.06 13.16
N TRP A 69 -21.81 4.01 13.54
CA TRP A 69 -22.15 4.98 14.59
C TRP A 69 -23.28 5.92 14.17
N ASN A 70 -23.32 6.34 12.91
CA ASN A 70 -24.41 7.19 12.43
C ASN A 70 -25.77 6.48 12.47
N ASP A 71 -25.83 5.20 12.13
CA ASP A 71 -27.06 4.39 12.24
C ASP A 71 -27.53 4.30 13.69
N VAL A 72 -26.61 3.94 14.60
CA VAL A 72 -26.85 3.87 16.04
C VAL A 72 -27.36 5.21 16.60
N LEU A 73 -26.65 6.31 16.31
CA LEU A 73 -26.94 7.63 16.85
C LEU A 73 -28.16 8.30 16.22
N SER A 74 -28.58 7.89 15.03
CA SER A 74 -29.85 8.35 14.45
C SER A 74 -31.06 7.99 15.31
N HIS A 75 -30.95 6.95 16.14
CA HIS A 75 -31.98 6.51 17.09
C HIS A 75 -31.80 7.14 18.48
N ARG A 76 -30.67 7.81 18.74
CA ARG A 76 -30.31 8.45 20.02
C ARG A 76 -29.52 9.75 19.80
N PRO A 77 -30.12 10.77 19.15
CA PRO A 77 -29.41 11.98 18.75
C PRO A 77 -28.97 12.87 19.92
N ASP A 78 -29.56 12.69 21.10
CA ASP A 78 -29.30 13.52 22.29
C ASP A 78 -28.15 12.98 23.17
N LEU A 79 -27.43 11.94 22.72
CA LEU A 79 -26.29 11.41 23.47
C LEU A 79 -25.13 12.40 23.46
N ASN A 80 -24.67 12.76 24.66
CA ASN A 80 -23.48 13.58 24.83
C ASN A 80 -22.24 12.69 24.74
N LEU A 81 -21.57 12.69 23.59
CA LEU A 81 -20.39 11.87 23.35
C LEU A 81 -19.10 12.66 23.53
N PRO A 82 -18.06 12.06 24.14
CA PRO A 82 -16.71 12.63 24.10
C PRO A 82 -16.20 12.65 22.65
N ALA A 83 -15.21 13.51 22.37
CA ALA A 83 -14.59 13.58 21.05
C ALA A 83 -13.56 12.46 20.79
N ASP A 84 -13.13 11.75 21.84
CA ASP A 84 -12.24 10.60 21.77
C ASP A 84 -13.00 9.36 21.27
N LEU A 85 -12.48 8.65 20.25
CA LEU A 85 -13.20 7.54 19.61
C LEU A 85 -13.44 6.39 20.57
N SER A 86 -12.42 5.98 21.32
CA SER A 86 -12.51 4.85 22.25
C SER A 86 -13.52 5.14 23.38
N SER A 87 -13.45 6.34 23.97
CA SER A 87 -14.40 6.78 25.00
C SER A 87 -15.83 6.92 24.45
N ALA A 88 -15.97 7.39 23.20
CA ALA A 88 -17.28 7.51 22.56
C ALA A 88 -17.89 6.14 22.28
N ALA A 89 -17.09 5.16 21.84
CA ALA A 89 -17.54 3.78 21.64
C ALA A 89 -18.13 3.18 22.92
N VAL A 90 -17.45 3.37 24.05
CA VAL A 90 -17.94 2.92 25.38
C VAL A 90 -19.26 3.62 25.74
N GLU A 91 -19.34 4.94 25.58
CA GLU A 91 -20.56 5.69 25.91
C GLU A 91 -21.75 5.28 25.01
N ILE A 92 -21.51 5.03 23.73
CA ILE A 92 -22.52 4.49 22.82
C ILE A 92 -23.00 3.13 23.32
N GLY A 93 -22.09 2.21 23.66
CA GLY A 93 -22.43 0.88 24.17
C GLY A 93 -23.30 0.91 25.43
N CYS A 94 -22.93 1.75 26.40
CA CYS A 94 -23.69 1.95 27.64
C CYS A 94 -25.15 2.39 27.40
N ASN A 95 -25.42 3.11 26.30
CA ASN A 95 -26.70 3.74 26.05
C ASN A 95 -27.56 3.04 25.00
N VAL A 96 -26.99 2.15 24.19
CA VAL A 96 -27.66 1.54 23.02
C VAL A 96 -27.72 0.00 23.13
N ASN A 97 -27.62 -0.52 24.35
CA ASN A 97 -27.58 -1.95 24.67
C ASN A 97 -28.63 -2.79 23.90
N GLY A 98 -28.18 -3.83 23.20
CA GLY A 98 -29.01 -4.74 22.40
C GLY A 98 -29.34 -4.27 20.98
N TYR A 99 -28.80 -3.15 20.53
CA TYR A 99 -28.97 -2.68 19.15
C TYR A 99 -28.17 -3.55 18.17
N ILE A 100 -28.87 -4.02 17.13
CA ILE A 100 -28.27 -4.72 16.01
C ILE A 100 -28.21 -3.71 14.85
N PRO A 101 -27.01 -3.33 14.39
CA PRO A 101 -26.86 -2.43 13.25
C PRO A 101 -27.65 -2.92 12.04
N ARG A 102 -28.31 -1.99 11.34
CA ARG A 102 -28.92 -2.30 10.05
C ARG A 102 -27.84 -2.40 8.98
N GLU A 103 -28.26 -2.70 7.75
CA GLU A 103 -27.37 -2.71 6.59
C GLU A 103 -26.51 -1.42 6.54
N LEU A 104 -25.19 -1.61 6.44
CA LEU A 104 -24.23 -0.51 6.38
C LEU A 104 -24.41 0.27 5.09
N HIS A 105 -24.99 1.46 5.20
CA HIS A 105 -25.14 2.38 4.09
C HIS A 105 -24.13 3.52 4.18
N ILE A 106 -23.06 3.42 3.37
CA ILE A 106 -22.04 4.47 3.26
C ILE A 106 -22.61 5.60 2.38
N PRO A 107 -22.82 6.82 2.91
CA PRO A 107 -23.40 7.92 2.15
C PRO A 107 -22.62 8.20 0.87
N GLU A 108 -23.33 8.58 -0.20
CA GLU A 108 -22.69 9.05 -1.43
C GLU A 108 -22.08 10.45 -1.23
N PHE A 109 -20.84 10.63 -1.69
CA PHE A 109 -20.13 11.91 -1.66
C PHE A 109 -19.13 11.98 -2.81
N LYS A 110 -18.75 13.21 -3.20
CA LYS A 110 -17.75 13.41 -4.25
C LYS A 110 -16.35 13.40 -3.65
N LEU A 111 -15.43 12.67 -4.29
CA LEU A 111 -14.02 12.76 -3.98
C LEU A 111 -13.49 14.13 -4.38
N ILE A 112 -12.74 14.76 -3.48
CA ILE A 112 -12.14 16.08 -3.69
C ILE A 112 -10.67 15.88 -4.04
N ALA A 113 -10.22 16.45 -5.15
CA ALA A 113 -8.83 16.37 -5.57
C ALA A 113 -7.90 16.97 -4.50
N GLY A 114 -6.84 16.25 -4.15
CA GLY A 114 -5.91 16.65 -3.09
C GLY A 114 -6.36 16.37 -1.66
N GLN A 115 -7.48 15.65 -1.48
CA GLN A 115 -7.94 15.17 -0.18
C GLN A 115 -8.11 13.65 -0.17
N TYR A 116 -7.98 13.05 1.01
CA TYR A 116 -8.31 11.64 1.17
C TYR A 116 -9.83 11.41 1.23
N PRO A 117 -10.32 10.22 0.86
CA PRO A 117 -11.76 9.93 0.87
C PRO A 117 -12.48 10.22 2.20
N ALA A 118 -11.87 9.91 3.34
CA ALA A 118 -12.47 10.22 4.64
C ALA A 118 -12.66 11.74 4.86
N GLU A 119 -11.68 12.55 4.45
CA GLU A 119 -11.74 14.01 4.53
C GLU A 119 -12.78 14.58 3.57
N SER A 120 -12.88 14.02 2.37
CA SER A 120 -13.92 14.35 1.40
C SER A 120 -15.32 14.10 1.99
N ALA A 121 -15.52 12.98 2.71
CA ALA A 121 -16.77 12.67 3.39
C ALA A 121 -17.09 13.67 4.51
N LEU A 122 -16.09 14.07 5.31
CA LEU A 122 -16.24 15.10 6.33
C LEU A 122 -16.69 16.43 5.73
N GLN A 123 -16.06 16.87 4.64
CA GLN A 123 -16.39 18.13 3.97
C GLN A 123 -17.81 18.13 3.38
N HIS A 124 -18.31 16.97 2.94
CA HIS A 124 -19.68 16.81 2.47
C HIS A 124 -20.71 16.63 3.59
N GLY A 125 -20.28 16.64 4.86
CA GLY A 125 -21.18 16.51 6.00
C GLY A 125 -21.77 15.12 6.17
N CYS A 126 -21.10 14.07 5.67
CA CYS A 126 -21.50 12.69 5.89
C CYS A 126 -21.65 12.39 7.40
N PHE A 127 -22.47 11.40 7.74
CA PHE A 127 -22.70 10.97 9.14
C PHE A 127 -23.22 12.08 10.07
N PRO A 128 -24.34 12.75 9.74
CA PRO A 128 -24.82 13.94 10.46
C PRO A 128 -25.27 13.68 11.90
N PHE A 129 -25.55 12.43 12.29
CA PHE A 129 -25.94 12.10 13.65
C PHE A 129 -24.74 11.93 14.59
N ILE A 130 -23.51 11.93 14.07
CA ILE A 130 -22.29 11.96 14.87
C ILE A 130 -21.98 13.43 15.23
N PRO A 131 -21.78 13.77 16.52
CA PRO A 131 -21.38 15.12 16.92
C PRO A 131 -20.16 15.61 16.15
N LEU A 132 -20.15 16.88 15.74
CA LEU A 132 -19.12 17.42 14.83
C LEU A 132 -17.68 17.19 15.33
N SER A 133 -17.43 17.39 16.63
CA SER A 133 -16.10 17.17 17.23
C SER A 133 -15.62 15.73 17.06
N LEU A 134 -16.49 14.76 17.36
CA LEU A 134 -16.21 13.34 17.21
C LEU A 134 -16.05 12.95 15.74
N ARG A 135 -16.93 13.46 14.88
CA ARG A 135 -16.88 13.23 13.43
C ARG A 135 -15.60 13.77 12.79
N THR A 136 -15.13 14.94 13.23
CA THR A 136 -13.84 15.49 12.78
C THR A 136 -12.68 14.58 13.19
N ASN A 137 -12.66 14.09 14.44
CA ASN A 137 -11.62 13.18 14.90
C ASN A 137 -11.66 11.81 14.19
N LEU A 138 -12.85 11.38 13.74
CA LEU A 138 -13.01 10.15 12.97
C LEU A 138 -12.49 10.27 11.52
N LEU A 139 -12.79 11.38 10.85
CA LEU A 139 -12.65 11.48 9.39
C LEU A 139 -11.49 12.37 8.91
N SER A 140 -10.99 13.28 9.74
CA SER A 140 -9.88 14.17 9.35
C SER A 140 -8.53 13.51 9.61
N GLN A 141 -7.54 13.77 8.74
CA GLN A 141 -6.20 13.20 8.86
C GLN A 141 -6.23 11.68 9.09
N SER A 142 -7.11 10.97 8.37
CA SER A 142 -7.37 9.53 8.50
C SER A 142 -6.11 8.67 8.39
N ARG A 143 -5.04 9.19 7.78
CA ARG A 143 -3.76 8.52 7.55
C ARG A 143 -2.62 8.99 8.48
N ASN A 144 -2.90 9.90 9.41
CA ASN A 144 -1.92 10.39 10.38
C ASN A 144 -2.00 9.57 11.67
N VAL A 145 -1.04 8.68 11.90
CA VAL A 145 -0.96 7.81 13.09
C VAL A 145 -0.96 8.60 14.41
N ASN A 146 -0.40 9.81 14.43
CA ASN A 146 -0.37 10.62 15.65
C ASN A 146 -1.73 11.21 16.01
N PHE A 147 -2.58 11.45 15.01
CA PHE A 147 -3.88 12.09 15.18
C PHE A 147 -5.04 11.09 15.18
N SER A 148 -5.10 10.21 14.18
CA SER A 148 -6.20 9.29 13.92
C SER A 148 -6.07 8.02 14.77
N GLN A 149 -7.02 7.80 15.69
CA GLN A 149 -7.08 6.56 16.50
C GLN A 149 -7.37 5.32 15.63
N THR A 150 -8.15 5.45 14.55
CA THR A 150 -8.40 4.33 13.63
C THR A 150 -7.13 3.94 12.89
N MET A 151 -6.33 4.91 12.43
CA MET A 151 -5.04 4.66 11.78
C MET A 151 -4.05 4.03 12.75
N ARG A 152 -3.98 4.57 13.98
CA ARG A 152 -3.09 4.06 15.01
C ARG A 152 -3.39 2.59 15.27
N LEU A 153 -4.65 2.25 15.54
CA LEU A 153 -5.06 0.88 15.81
C LEU A 153 -4.90 -0.04 14.59
N PHE A 154 -5.20 0.44 13.37
CA PHE A 154 -4.95 -0.31 12.13
C PHE A 154 -3.47 -0.68 11.98
N GLN A 155 -2.57 0.25 12.29
CA GLN A 155 -1.13 0.03 12.25
C GLN A 155 -0.64 -0.94 13.33
N HIS A 156 -1.29 -0.99 14.51
CA HIS A 156 -1.00 -2.04 15.51
C HIS A 156 -1.23 -3.43 14.93
N TYR A 157 -2.41 -3.67 14.34
CA TYR A 157 -2.73 -4.98 13.76
C TYR A 157 -1.87 -5.30 12.55
N THR A 158 -1.60 -4.31 11.70
CA THR A 158 -0.79 -4.49 10.49
C THR A 158 0.65 -4.88 10.85
N LEU A 159 1.32 -4.08 11.69
CA LEU A 159 2.75 -4.24 12.02
C LEU A 159 3.01 -5.17 13.20
N GLY A 160 2.02 -5.37 14.08
CA GLY A 160 2.22 -5.96 15.40
C GLY A 160 2.72 -4.91 16.41
N SER A 161 2.42 -5.12 17.69
CA SER A 161 2.67 -4.15 18.77
C SER A 161 4.15 -3.70 18.85
N ARG A 162 5.08 -4.66 18.77
CA ARG A 162 6.52 -4.38 18.84
C ARG A 162 7.01 -3.49 17.69
N VAL A 163 6.67 -3.84 16.45
CA VAL A 163 7.15 -3.09 15.27
C VAL A 163 6.45 -1.73 15.23
N PHE A 164 5.15 -1.67 15.54
CA PHE A 164 4.42 -0.41 15.69
C PHE A 164 5.14 0.56 16.63
N SER A 165 5.47 0.12 17.86
CA SER A 165 6.15 0.99 18.83
C SER A 165 7.53 1.45 18.37
N GLN A 166 8.27 0.60 17.66
CA GLN A 166 9.57 0.98 17.09
C GLN A 166 9.44 1.98 15.93
N THR A 167 8.43 1.80 15.08
CA THR A 167 8.19 2.65 13.90
C THR A 167 7.69 4.04 14.28
N TYR A 168 6.77 4.12 15.25
CA TYR A 168 6.06 5.37 15.55
C TYR A 168 6.51 6.05 16.84
N ASP A 169 7.38 5.42 17.64
CA ASP A 169 7.77 5.90 18.98
C ASP A 169 6.54 6.17 19.87
N LEU A 170 5.56 5.28 19.76
CA LEU A 170 4.30 5.32 20.51
C LEU A 170 4.10 4.02 21.27
N PRO A 171 3.54 4.05 22.49
CA PRO A 171 3.21 2.83 23.20
C PRO A 171 2.14 2.06 22.43
N ALA A 172 2.25 0.73 22.44
CA ALA A 172 1.21 -0.11 21.90
C ALA A 172 -0.05 -0.04 22.78
N GLU A 173 -1.19 0.31 22.20
CA GLU A 173 -2.52 0.31 22.83
C GLU A 173 -3.10 -1.11 22.91
N VAL A 174 -2.70 -1.98 21.98
CA VAL A 174 -3.11 -3.38 21.89
C VAL A 174 -1.89 -4.25 21.61
N GLU A 175 -1.76 -5.34 22.37
CA GLU A 175 -0.76 -6.38 22.11
C GLU A 175 -1.27 -7.33 21.02
N THR A 176 -0.53 -7.41 19.92
CA THR A 176 -0.90 -8.23 18.76
C THR A 176 0.34 -8.62 17.95
N GLU A 177 0.28 -9.79 17.34
CA GLU A 177 1.22 -10.17 16.28
C GLU A 177 0.94 -9.36 15.00
N SER A 178 1.92 -9.33 14.10
CA SER A 178 1.79 -8.65 12.81
C SER A 178 0.89 -9.44 11.86
N PHE A 179 -0.19 -8.81 11.41
CA PHE A 179 -1.05 -9.45 10.42
C PHE A 179 -0.43 -9.51 9.04
N LEU A 180 0.51 -8.61 8.71
CA LEU A 180 1.34 -8.79 7.51
C LEU A 180 2.18 -10.07 7.60
N HIS A 181 2.61 -10.51 8.78
CA HIS A 181 3.29 -11.80 8.90
C HIS A 181 2.33 -12.99 8.95
N THR A 182 1.19 -12.87 9.65
CA THR A 182 0.33 -14.04 9.93
C THR A 182 -0.75 -14.28 8.87
N HIS A 183 -1.12 -13.26 8.06
CA HIS A 183 -2.23 -13.36 7.10
C HIS A 183 -1.82 -13.16 5.64
N ASP A 184 -0.74 -12.44 5.35
CA ASP A 184 -0.20 -12.43 3.98
C ASP A 184 0.34 -13.82 3.62
N ARG A 185 0.31 -14.14 2.33
CA ARG A 185 0.80 -15.43 1.81
C ARG A 185 1.81 -15.20 0.72
N SER A 186 2.89 -15.98 0.72
CA SER A 186 3.85 -15.95 -0.38
C SER A 186 3.25 -16.61 -1.62
N ASN A 187 3.38 -15.94 -2.76
CA ASN A 187 3.02 -16.46 -4.08
C ASN A 187 4.17 -17.22 -4.74
N ILE A 188 5.35 -17.24 -4.10
CA ILE A 188 6.53 -17.95 -4.60
C ILE A 188 6.89 -19.08 -3.64
N ASN A 189 7.21 -20.23 -4.22
CA ASN A 189 7.77 -21.36 -3.49
C ASN A 189 9.30 -21.36 -3.55
N ASP A 190 9.93 -22.34 -2.91
CA ASP A 190 11.39 -22.45 -2.87
C ASP A 190 12.03 -22.62 -4.26
N GLU A 191 11.36 -23.28 -5.19
CA GLU A 191 11.85 -23.45 -6.57
C GLU A 191 11.90 -22.11 -7.30
N ILE A 192 10.79 -21.36 -7.29
CA ILE A 192 10.71 -20.03 -7.90
C ILE A 192 11.75 -19.10 -7.28
N ARG A 193 11.87 -19.12 -5.95
CA ARG A 193 12.86 -18.33 -5.22
C ARG A 193 14.30 -18.67 -5.63
N ALA A 194 14.60 -19.96 -5.83
CA ALA A 194 15.92 -20.40 -6.29
C ALA A 194 16.22 -19.94 -7.73
N ARG A 195 15.21 -19.86 -8.60
CA ARG A 195 15.35 -19.30 -9.96
C ARG A 195 15.55 -17.79 -9.93
N LEU A 196 14.82 -17.06 -9.09
CA LEU A 196 14.99 -15.61 -8.96
C LEU A 196 16.38 -15.24 -8.41
N ARG A 197 16.97 -16.07 -7.55
CA ARG A 197 18.30 -15.85 -6.96
C ARG A 197 19.50 -16.18 -7.85
N GLN A 198 19.28 -16.46 -9.12
CA GLN A 198 20.40 -16.75 -10.01
C GLN A 198 21.32 -15.53 -10.17
N PRO A 199 22.66 -15.69 -10.17
CA PRO A 199 23.60 -14.55 -10.10
C PRO A 199 23.54 -13.56 -11.27
N HIS A 200 22.94 -13.96 -12.39
CA HIS A 200 22.78 -13.10 -13.57
C HIS A 200 21.49 -12.25 -13.53
N LEU A 201 20.66 -12.45 -12.50
CA LEU A 201 19.43 -11.70 -12.24
C LEU A 201 19.65 -10.66 -11.16
N HIS A 202 19.46 -9.41 -11.53
CA HIS A 202 19.53 -8.27 -10.63
C HIS A 202 18.10 -7.89 -10.25
N LEU A 203 17.67 -8.31 -9.05
CA LEU A 203 16.30 -8.14 -8.58
C LEU A 203 16.12 -6.81 -7.85
N VAL A 204 14.91 -6.26 -7.94
CA VAL A 204 14.45 -5.14 -7.11
C VAL A 204 12.95 -5.27 -6.84
N GLY A 205 12.53 -5.03 -5.60
CA GLY A 205 11.12 -4.88 -5.27
C GLY A 205 10.62 -3.49 -5.68
N LEU A 206 9.43 -3.40 -6.25
CA LEU A 206 8.82 -2.16 -6.72
C LEU A 206 7.35 -2.10 -6.30
N THR A 207 6.99 -1.38 -5.26
CA THR A 207 5.63 -1.45 -4.66
C THR A 207 5.08 -0.09 -4.23
N ALA A 208 3.76 -0.03 -4.03
CA ALA A 208 3.08 1.08 -3.36
C ALA A 208 2.98 0.90 -1.84
N ARG A 209 3.40 -0.24 -1.28
CA ARG A 209 3.46 -0.40 0.18
C ARG A 209 4.41 0.64 0.78
N PRO A 210 4.07 1.22 1.95
CA PRO A 210 5.00 1.87 2.85
C PRO A 210 6.27 1.04 3.07
N SER A 211 7.36 1.74 3.37
CA SER A 211 8.64 1.11 3.69
C SER A 211 9.42 1.98 4.64
N ALA A 212 10.51 1.43 5.17
CA ALA A 212 11.56 2.25 5.75
C ALA A 212 12.13 3.24 4.70
N PRO A 213 12.84 4.31 5.13
CA PRO A 213 13.63 5.14 4.23
C PRO A 213 14.69 4.31 3.48
N PRO A 214 15.36 4.88 2.46
CA PRO A 214 16.41 4.18 1.72
C PRO A 214 17.46 3.62 2.68
N LYS A 215 17.90 2.37 2.46
CA LYS A 215 18.72 1.64 3.43
C LYS A 215 20.07 2.29 3.78
N GLU A 216 20.59 3.15 2.90
CA GLU A 216 21.83 3.91 3.16
C GLU A 216 21.64 5.06 4.16
N ILE A 217 20.39 5.41 4.46
CA ILE A 217 20.02 6.47 5.37
C ILE A 217 19.93 5.91 6.79
N SER A 218 20.84 6.35 7.64
CA SER A 218 20.95 5.89 9.03
C SER A 218 20.17 6.75 10.03
N ASP A 219 19.59 7.88 9.63
CA ASP A 219 18.88 8.72 10.60
C ASP A 219 17.61 8.02 11.08
N SER A 220 17.30 8.19 12.36
CA SER A 220 16.06 7.70 12.95
C SER A 220 14.89 8.50 12.36
N TYR A 221 14.14 7.88 11.45
CA TYR A 221 12.92 8.45 10.91
C TYR A 221 11.70 7.75 11.50
N ILE A 222 10.98 8.48 12.35
CA ILE A 222 9.69 8.05 12.91
C ILE A 222 8.64 8.13 11.80
N GLY A 223 7.78 7.11 11.72
CA GLY A 223 6.59 7.14 10.87
C GLY A 223 6.68 6.37 9.54
N TYR A 224 7.83 5.77 9.23
CA TYR A 224 8.02 4.97 8.03
C TYR A 224 7.78 3.48 8.32
N ALA A 225 6.56 3.01 8.07
CA ALA A 225 6.16 1.64 8.33
C ALA A 225 6.88 0.66 7.39
N PRO A 226 7.61 -0.35 7.92
CA PRO A 226 8.44 -1.27 7.11
C PRO A 226 7.61 -2.39 6.45
N GLU A 227 6.46 -2.05 5.88
CA GLU A 227 5.46 -3.02 5.38
C GLU A 227 5.97 -3.78 4.15
N ALA A 228 6.69 -3.09 3.27
CA ALA A 228 7.34 -3.70 2.11
C ALA A 228 8.53 -4.60 2.50
N GLU A 229 9.30 -4.22 3.52
CA GLU A 229 10.38 -5.06 4.06
C GLU A 229 9.83 -6.36 4.66
N ILE A 230 8.74 -6.28 5.44
CA ILE A 230 8.05 -7.45 5.99
C ILE A 230 7.61 -8.40 4.87
N ALA A 231 7.08 -7.87 3.77
CA ALA A 231 6.70 -8.67 2.61
C ALA A 231 7.90 -9.39 1.97
N LEU A 232 9.03 -8.70 1.80
CA LEU A 232 10.26 -9.32 1.27
C LEU A 232 10.82 -10.39 2.20
N GLU A 233 10.72 -10.19 3.52
CA GLU A 233 11.09 -11.22 4.50
C GLU A 233 10.20 -12.45 4.39
N LEU A 234 8.87 -12.27 4.32
CA LEU A 234 7.90 -13.35 4.17
C LEU A 234 8.20 -14.25 2.96
N VAL A 235 8.50 -13.64 1.82
CA VAL A 235 8.78 -14.39 0.57
C VAL A 235 10.21 -14.90 0.49
N GLY A 236 11.03 -14.65 1.53
CA GLY A 236 12.41 -15.06 1.60
C GLY A 236 13.29 -14.36 0.56
N LEU A 237 12.99 -13.12 0.19
CA LEU A 237 13.82 -12.26 -0.67
C LEU A 237 14.37 -11.04 0.06
N ALA A 238 14.37 -11.06 1.40
CA ALA A 238 15.05 -10.04 2.20
C ALA A 238 16.49 -9.83 1.72
N GLY A 239 16.87 -8.57 1.56
CA GLY A 239 18.21 -8.14 1.12
C GLY A 239 18.31 -7.68 -0.33
N ILE A 240 17.31 -7.95 -1.18
CA ILE A 240 17.24 -7.28 -2.49
C ILE A 240 16.95 -5.78 -2.30
N PRO A 241 17.42 -4.90 -3.20
CA PRO A 241 16.98 -3.51 -3.24
C PRO A 241 15.46 -3.39 -3.35
N LEU A 242 14.91 -2.30 -2.82
CA LEU A 242 13.48 -2.06 -2.79
C LEU A 242 13.19 -0.59 -3.09
N MET A 243 12.32 -0.33 -4.07
CA MET A 243 11.74 0.98 -4.37
C MET A 243 10.26 0.96 -3.98
N ALA A 244 9.98 1.32 -2.73
CA ALA A 244 8.66 1.32 -2.12
C ALA A 244 8.18 2.74 -1.79
N PHE A 245 6.92 2.88 -1.36
CA PHE A 245 6.31 4.20 -1.16
C PHE A 245 7.01 5.04 -0.09
N GLY A 246 7.43 4.43 1.03
CA GLY A 246 8.15 5.15 2.10
C GLY A 246 9.46 5.78 1.62
N LYS A 247 10.15 5.16 0.66
CA LYS A 247 11.35 5.72 0.04
C LYS A 247 11.05 6.92 -0.84
N LEU A 248 9.90 6.91 -1.51
CA LEU A 248 9.41 8.06 -2.27
C LEU A 248 8.94 9.18 -1.35
N GLU A 249 8.26 8.86 -0.25
CA GLU A 249 7.87 9.84 0.79
C GLU A 249 9.09 10.53 1.37
N TYR A 250 10.15 9.77 1.68
CA TYR A 250 11.40 10.32 2.16
C TYR A 250 12.05 11.30 1.17
N LEU A 251 12.14 10.91 -0.10
CA LEU A 251 12.61 11.80 -1.16
C LEU A 251 11.70 13.04 -1.28
N ALA A 252 10.39 12.83 -1.35
CA ALA A 252 9.41 13.90 -1.53
C ALA A 252 9.46 14.92 -0.41
N ALA A 253 9.64 14.49 0.84
CA ALA A 253 9.84 15.38 1.99
C ALA A 253 11.09 16.26 1.83
N LYS A 254 12.21 15.72 1.30
CA LYS A 254 13.44 16.49 1.08
C LYS A 254 13.32 17.51 -0.05
N TYR A 255 12.57 17.18 -1.10
CA TYR A 255 12.44 18.01 -2.31
C TYR A 255 11.11 18.76 -2.42
N GLN A 256 10.26 18.72 -1.38
CA GLN A 256 8.93 19.36 -1.32
C GLN A 256 8.01 18.93 -2.48
N LEU A 257 7.95 17.63 -2.71
CA LEU A 257 7.16 17.02 -3.78
C LEU A 257 5.94 16.32 -3.20
N ASP A 258 4.99 16.00 -4.07
CA ASP A 258 3.93 15.04 -3.76
C ASP A 258 4.42 13.63 -4.11
N PRO A 259 4.59 12.72 -3.13
CA PRO A 259 5.07 11.37 -3.38
C PRO A 259 4.14 10.56 -4.31
N ALA A 260 2.83 10.85 -4.34
CA ALA A 260 1.89 10.16 -5.21
C ALA A 260 2.20 10.39 -6.71
N THR A 261 2.80 11.53 -7.05
CA THR A 261 3.20 11.84 -8.45
C THR A 261 4.43 11.05 -8.92
N LEU A 262 5.20 10.48 -7.97
CA LEU A 262 6.41 9.72 -8.24
C LEU A 262 6.12 8.22 -8.44
N MET A 263 4.96 7.76 -7.95
CA MET A 263 4.49 6.39 -8.07
C MET A 263 4.08 6.00 -9.49
N LYS A 264 4.02 4.69 -9.75
CA LYS A 264 3.37 4.12 -10.95
C LYS A 264 2.03 4.84 -11.24
N PRO A 265 1.73 5.22 -12.49
CA PRO A 265 2.41 4.85 -13.74
C PRO A 265 3.54 5.81 -14.17
N SER A 266 4.01 6.69 -13.28
CA SER A 266 5.20 7.50 -13.52
C SER A 266 6.42 6.60 -13.75
N PRO A 267 7.32 6.88 -14.72
CA PRO A 267 8.55 6.11 -14.91
C PRO A 267 9.58 6.32 -13.79
N PHE A 268 9.37 7.31 -12.93
CA PHE A 268 10.31 7.69 -11.87
C PHE A 268 10.73 6.50 -11.01
N GLN A 269 9.74 5.79 -10.46
CA GLN A 269 9.98 4.67 -9.55
C GLN A 269 10.70 3.51 -10.26
N ALA A 270 10.35 3.22 -11.51
CA ALA A 270 10.99 2.17 -12.31
C ALA A 270 12.44 2.53 -12.72
N LEU A 271 12.73 3.80 -13.02
CA LEU A 271 14.09 4.27 -13.28
C LEU A 271 14.99 4.11 -12.03
N ALA A 272 14.49 4.54 -10.88
CA ALA A 272 15.20 4.34 -9.61
C ALA A 272 15.39 2.85 -9.31
N ALA A 273 14.36 2.02 -9.54
CA ALA A 273 14.43 0.59 -9.28
C ALA A 273 15.45 -0.10 -10.19
N THR A 274 15.46 0.22 -11.48
CA THR A 274 16.42 -0.33 -12.45
C THR A 274 17.86 -0.06 -12.00
N LEU A 275 18.15 1.18 -11.60
CA LEU A 275 19.48 1.54 -11.14
C LEU A 275 19.83 0.87 -9.80
N ALA A 276 18.89 0.83 -8.85
CA ALA A 276 19.09 0.21 -7.54
C ALA A 276 19.30 -1.32 -7.64
N ALA A 277 18.61 -2.00 -8.55
CA ALA A 277 18.80 -3.43 -8.82
C ALA A 277 20.26 -3.74 -9.20
N TRP A 278 20.86 -2.85 -9.99
CA TRP A 278 22.23 -3.02 -10.47
C TRP A 278 23.28 -2.58 -9.45
N THR A 279 23.12 -1.40 -8.86
CA THR A 279 24.14 -0.82 -7.96
C THR A 279 24.02 -1.32 -6.53
N GLY A 280 22.83 -1.78 -6.15
CA GLY A 280 22.47 -2.01 -4.76
C GLY A 280 22.28 -0.73 -3.95
N GLU A 281 22.35 0.47 -4.54
CA GLU A 281 22.29 1.76 -3.84
C GLU A 281 20.92 2.42 -4.02
N GLU A 282 20.08 2.41 -2.99
CA GLU A 282 18.70 2.89 -3.07
C GLU A 282 18.61 4.42 -3.11
N TRP A 283 19.31 5.10 -2.19
CA TRP A 283 19.26 6.55 -2.11
C TRP A 283 19.87 7.22 -3.35
N SER A 284 21.06 6.79 -3.77
CA SER A 284 21.72 7.31 -4.97
C SER A 284 20.85 7.12 -6.22
N ALA A 285 20.11 6.02 -6.31
CA ALA A 285 19.20 5.75 -7.41
C ALA A 285 17.99 6.68 -7.43
N LEU A 286 17.39 6.96 -6.27
CA LEU A 286 16.31 7.94 -6.14
C LEU A 286 16.76 9.36 -6.51
N GLN A 287 17.96 9.75 -6.08
CA GLN A 287 18.54 11.04 -6.45
C GLN A 287 18.81 11.14 -7.95
N ALA A 288 19.27 10.06 -8.58
CA ALA A 288 19.47 10.00 -10.02
C ALA A 288 18.15 10.12 -10.81
N ALA A 289 17.09 9.42 -10.37
CA ALA A 289 15.75 9.56 -10.94
C ALA A 289 15.19 10.98 -10.72
N ASN A 290 15.46 11.61 -9.56
CA ASN A 290 15.11 13.02 -9.28
C ASN A 290 15.80 13.97 -10.24
N HIS A 291 17.10 13.76 -10.49
CA HIS A 291 17.83 14.56 -11.47
C HIS A 291 17.24 14.44 -12.87
N TRP A 292 16.86 13.23 -13.30
CA TRP A 292 16.16 13.04 -14.57
C TRP A 292 14.81 13.78 -14.61
N ARG A 293 14.01 13.71 -13.53
CA ARG A 293 12.74 14.44 -13.47
C ARG A 293 12.92 15.95 -13.64
N GLU A 294 13.97 16.51 -13.05
CA GLU A 294 14.24 17.95 -13.06
C GLU A 294 14.83 18.44 -14.37
N THR A 295 15.71 17.65 -14.99
CA THR A 295 16.54 18.10 -16.13
C THR A 295 16.16 17.46 -17.46
N GLY A 296 15.40 16.37 -17.44
CA GLY A 296 15.17 15.48 -18.58
C GLY A 296 16.39 14.64 -18.97
N MET A 297 17.50 14.71 -18.23
CA MET A 297 18.75 14.03 -18.57
C MET A 297 19.12 12.97 -17.54
N LEU A 298 19.68 11.84 -18.02
CA LEU A 298 20.27 10.83 -17.14
C LEU A 298 21.67 11.28 -16.70
N ASN A 299 21.94 11.24 -15.39
CA ASN A 299 23.24 11.61 -14.85
C ASN A 299 24.27 10.47 -14.91
N GLU A 300 25.49 10.73 -14.43
CA GLU A 300 26.60 9.75 -14.40
C GLU A 300 26.27 8.44 -13.66
N MET A 301 25.32 8.44 -12.72
CA MET A 301 24.94 7.21 -12.03
C MET A 301 24.35 6.17 -12.99
N PHE A 302 23.56 6.59 -13.98
CA PHE A 302 23.00 5.67 -14.97
C PHE A 302 24.08 5.03 -15.85
N LYS A 303 25.23 5.70 -16.06
CA LYS A 303 26.36 5.11 -16.81
C LYS A 303 27.01 3.91 -16.12
N ARG A 304 26.67 3.65 -14.85
CA ARG A 304 27.10 2.43 -14.16
C ARG A 304 26.36 1.20 -14.65
N LEU A 305 25.16 1.34 -15.22
CA LEU A 305 24.42 0.24 -15.83
C LEU A 305 25.23 -0.38 -16.98
N PRO A 306 25.06 -1.69 -17.26
CA PRO A 306 25.62 -2.28 -18.47
C PRO A 306 25.03 -1.59 -19.70
N ASN A 307 25.84 -1.44 -20.75
CA ASN A 307 25.35 -0.87 -22.02
C ASN A 307 24.28 -1.74 -22.67
N THR A 308 24.33 -3.06 -22.44
CA THR A 308 23.39 -4.04 -22.99
C THR A 308 22.81 -4.92 -21.88
N PHE A 309 21.49 -4.98 -21.74
CA PHE A 309 20.78 -5.81 -20.76
C PHE A 309 19.30 -5.98 -21.10
N GLU A 310 18.63 -6.92 -20.45
CA GLU A 310 17.17 -7.05 -20.52
C GLU A 310 16.54 -6.43 -19.26
N LEU A 311 15.49 -5.65 -19.44
CA LEU A 311 14.68 -5.10 -18.36
C LEU A 311 13.37 -5.86 -18.29
N ILE A 312 13.18 -6.63 -17.23
CA ILE A 312 12.01 -7.48 -17.02
C ILE A 312 11.15 -6.87 -15.92
N VAL A 313 9.84 -6.78 -16.13
CA VAL A 313 8.87 -6.46 -15.07
C VAL A 313 7.86 -7.59 -14.91
N VAL A 314 7.66 -8.02 -13.67
CA VAL A 314 6.57 -8.91 -13.27
C VAL A 314 5.62 -8.14 -12.38
N GLU A 315 4.38 -8.00 -12.80
CA GLU A 315 3.41 -7.05 -12.25
C GLU A 315 1.97 -7.60 -12.36
N ASP A 316 1.08 -7.22 -11.45
CA ASP A 316 -0.33 -7.64 -11.46
C ASP A 316 -1.29 -6.54 -11.97
N THR A 317 -0.76 -5.34 -12.25
CA THR A 317 -1.49 -4.21 -12.84
C THR A 317 -0.81 -3.60 -14.08
N MET A 318 -1.60 -2.94 -14.94
CA MET A 318 -1.03 -2.17 -16.06
C MET A 318 -0.22 -0.94 -15.62
N GLY A 319 -0.38 -0.46 -14.39
CA GLY A 319 0.31 0.72 -13.88
C GLY A 319 1.83 0.54 -13.82
N GLY A 320 2.28 -0.57 -13.22
CA GLY A 320 3.71 -0.91 -13.14
C GLY A 320 4.34 -1.25 -14.49
N ILE A 321 3.60 -1.92 -15.37
CA ILE A 321 4.05 -2.22 -16.73
C ILE A 321 4.28 -0.93 -17.53
N ARG A 322 3.33 0.01 -17.48
CA ARG A 322 3.47 1.31 -18.16
C ARG A 322 4.63 2.13 -17.60
N SER A 323 4.81 2.11 -16.28
CA SER A 323 5.95 2.76 -15.62
C SER A 323 7.28 2.21 -16.16
N THR A 324 7.42 0.88 -16.23
CA THR A 324 8.66 0.23 -16.68
C THR A 324 8.91 0.42 -18.18
N ARG A 325 7.89 0.30 -19.03
CA ARG A 325 8.03 0.53 -20.48
C ARG A 325 8.55 1.94 -20.76
N LYS A 326 7.97 2.96 -20.11
CA LYS A 326 8.44 4.35 -20.22
C LYS A 326 9.87 4.52 -19.70
N ALA A 327 10.23 3.88 -18.59
CA ALA A 327 11.61 3.91 -18.10
C ALA A 327 12.58 3.29 -19.13
N GLY A 328 12.21 2.19 -19.77
CA GLY A 328 12.98 1.58 -20.84
C GLY A 328 13.11 2.46 -22.09
N GLU A 329 12.05 3.17 -22.49
CA GLU A 329 12.10 4.16 -23.58
C GLU A 329 13.13 5.26 -23.27
N ILE A 330 13.09 5.82 -22.06
CA ILE A 330 14.05 6.85 -21.60
C ILE A 330 15.49 6.34 -21.64
N LEU A 331 15.73 5.10 -21.22
CA LEU A 331 17.05 4.48 -21.26
C LEU A 331 17.51 4.24 -22.72
N LYS A 332 16.62 3.78 -23.60
CA LYS A 332 16.93 3.62 -25.04
C LYS A 332 17.31 4.95 -25.69
N GLU A 333 16.55 6.01 -25.42
CA GLU A 333 16.82 7.37 -25.91
C GLU A 333 18.18 7.89 -25.43
N ALA A 334 18.62 7.47 -24.24
CA ALA A 334 19.94 7.77 -23.70
C ALA A 334 21.08 6.90 -24.24
N GLY A 335 20.80 5.97 -25.16
CA GLY A 335 21.81 5.16 -25.87
C GLY A 335 22.08 3.78 -25.26
N PHE A 336 21.26 3.30 -24.33
CA PHE A 336 21.34 1.91 -23.85
C PHE A 336 20.69 0.96 -24.85
N ASP A 337 21.31 -0.21 -25.04
CA ASP A 337 20.80 -1.31 -25.87
C ASP A 337 20.05 -2.31 -24.98
N LEU A 338 18.75 -2.13 -24.81
CA LEU A 338 17.95 -2.99 -23.94
C LEU A 338 16.66 -3.46 -24.59
N ASP A 339 16.11 -4.55 -24.08
CA ASP A 339 14.74 -4.95 -24.37
C ASP A 339 13.90 -4.94 -23.09
N VAL A 340 12.66 -4.48 -23.21
CA VAL A 340 11.72 -4.45 -22.09
C VAL A 340 10.75 -5.61 -22.25
N GLN A 341 10.83 -6.58 -21.33
CA GLN A 341 9.88 -7.68 -21.24
C GLN A 341 8.93 -7.42 -20.07
N ALA A 342 7.62 -7.57 -20.32
CA ALA A 342 6.60 -7.36 -19.31
C ALA A 342 5.72 -8.60 -19.20
N TYR A 343 5.54 -9.08 -17.96
CA TYR A 343 4.74 -10.25 -17.66
C TYR A 343 3.69 -9.91 -16.61
N GLY A 344 2.43 -10.17 -16.96
CA GLY A 344 1.29 -9.99 -16.07
C GLY A 344 1.04 -11.22 -15.20
N LEU A 345 0.76 -11.05 -13.90
CA LEU A 345 0.18 -12.10 -13.07
C LEU A 345 -1.28 -11.79 -12.74
N THR A 346 -2.20 -12.70 -13.08
CA THR A 346 -3.63 -12.44 -12.93
C THR A 346 -4.20 -12.97 -11.64
N SER A 347 -3.57 -13.97 -11.01
CA SER A 347 -4.11 -14.69 -9.85
C SER A 347 -5.55 -15.18 -10.08
N GLY A 348 -5.85 -15.61 -11.31
CA GLY A 348 -7.19 -16.05 -11.72
C GLY A 348 -8.20 -14.93 -11.98
N SER A 349 -7.81 -13.66 -11.91
CA SER A 349 -8.71 -12.53 -12.17
C SER A 349 -8.94 -12.30 -13.67
N ALA A 350 -10.19 -12.46 -14.11
CA ALA A 350 -10.59 -12.22 -15.50
C ALA A 350 -10.40 -10.74 -15.91
N SER A 351 -10.68 -9.79 -15.02
CA SER A 351 -10.52 -8.36 -15.33
C SER A 351 -9.06 -7.96 -15.51
N LYS A 352 -8.14 -8.58 -14.77
CA LYS A 352 -6.69 -8.41 -14.99
C LYS A 352 -6.25 -9.02 -16.32
N ALA A 353 -6.74 -10.22 -16.65
CA ALA A 353 -6.46 -10.88 -17.93
C ALA A 353 -6.90 -10.02 -19.12
N GLU A 354 -8.15 -9.54 -19.11
CA GLU A 354 -8.69 -8.64 -20.15
C GLU A 354 -7.84 -7.36 -20.30
N ALA A 355 -7.38 -6.79 -19.18
CA ALA A 355 -6.51 -5.61 -19.21
C ALA A 355 -5.14 -5.92 -19.85
N PHE A 356 -4.53 -7.06 -19.55
CA PHE A 356 -3.26 -7.44 -20.18
C PHE A 356 -3.41 -7.77 -21.66
N GLU A 357 -4.48 -8.47 -22.05
CA GLU A 357 -4.82 -8.74 -23.45
C GLU A 357 -4.99 -7.46 -24.26
N GLN A 358 -5.70 -6.48 -23.72
CA GLN A 358 -5.92 -5.19 -24.39
C GLN A 358 -4.60 -4.47 -24.76
N PHE A 359 -3.52 -4.69 -24.02
CA PHE A 359 -2.23 -4.02 -24.22
C PHE A 359 -1.12 -4.99 -24.69
N ASP A 360 -1.50 -6.14 -25.24
CA ASP A 360 -0.62 -7.18 -25.77
C ASP A 360 0.50 -7.55 -24.77
N VAL A 361 0.15 -7.67 -23.49
CA VAL A 361 1.05 -8.11 -22.42
C VAL A 361 0.86 -9.62 -22.22
N PRO A 362 1.90 -10.45 -22.38
CA PRO A 362 1.84 -11.84 -21.96
C PRO A 362 1.52 -11.95 -20.47
N TYR A 363 0.53 -12.75 -20.11
CA TYR A 363 0.09 -12.92 -18.74
C TYR A 363 -0.02 -14.39 -18.36
N PHE A 364 0.08 -14.65 -17.07
CA PHE A 364 0.04 -15.98 -16.47
C PHE A 364 -0.87 -15.95 -15.26
N GLU A 365 -1.44 -17.10 -14.92
CA GLU A 365 -2.28 -17.23 -13.73
C GLU A 365 -1.46 -17.02 -12.45
N ASP A 366 -0.28 -17.64 -12.38
CA ASP A 366 0.61 -17.60 -11.25
C ASP A 366 2.10 -17.70 -11.65
N TRP A 367 2.98 -17.70 -10.65
CA TRP A 367 4.41 -17.87 -10.88
C TRP A 367 4.79 -19.21 -11.46
N SER A 368 4.11 -20.30 -11.10
CA SER A 368 4.42 -21.64 -11.60
C SER A 368 4.23 -21.72 -13.11
N ALA A 369 3.16 -21.10 -13.63
CA ALA A 369 2.93 -20.96 -15.06
C ALA A 369 3.98 -20.07 -15.72
N LEU A 370 4.32 -18.93 -15.11
CA LEU A 370 5.32 -17.99 -15.62
C LEU A 370 6.70 -18.63 -15.74
N ILE A 371 7.26 -19.20 -14.67
CA ILE A 371 8.63 -19.73 -14.68
C ILE A 371 8.83 -20.90 -15.64
N ASN A 372 7.76 -21.61 -16.01
CA ASN A 372 7.81 -22.69 -17.00
C ASN A 372 7.64 -22.17 -18.43
N GLY A 373 7.02 -21.01 -18.61
CA GLY A 373 6.76 -20.40 -19.91
C GLY A 373 7.85 -19.46 -20.41
N ILE A 374 8.76 -19.01 -19.55
CA ILE A 374 9.80 -18.04 -19.91
C ILE A 374 11.19 -18.43 -19.38
N GLU A 375 12.23 -17.95 -20.07
CA GLU A 375 13.60 -18.02 -19.57
C GLU A 375 13.87 -16.79 -18.70
N LEU A 376 13.76 -16.96 -17.38
CA LEU A 376 14.23 -15.97 -16.39
C LEU A 376 15.74 -16.04 -16.25
#